data_AF-A0A5M9QR49-F1
#
_entry.id   AF-A0A5M9QR49-F1
#
_cell.length_a   1.000
_cell.length_b   1.000
_cell.length_c   1.000
_cell.angle_alpha   90.00
_cell.angle_beta   90.00
_cell.angle_gamma   90.00
#
_symmetry.space_group_name_H-M   'P 1'
#
loop_
_entity.id
_entity.type
_entity.pdbx_description
1 polymer ?
#
loop_
_entity_poly.entity_id
_entity_poly.type
_entity_poly.pdbx_seq_one_letter_code
_entity_poly.pdbx_strand_id
1 'polypeptide(L)'
;MREVRNSEQTREISIYNSYGICVKSFTLEPSQSTLMPLSTGELMCFESCDRALYIYGGEGEIGIESCYREWDFEGIEAGRLDEFLQSGRADLLPSKSRQKYLDFKTLSEINLQAGRDILTPPRYLELWRELLELGGRKCKLIKL
;
A
#
# COMPACT_ATOMS: atom_id res chain seq x y z
N MET A 1 11.22 4.34 7.98
CA MET A 1 10.85 5.70 7.53
C MET A 1 10.91 5.72 6.01
N ARG A 2 10.03 6.49 5.36
CA ARG A 2 9.86 6.57 3.90
C ARG A 2 10.03 8.03 3.46
N GLU A 3 10.66 8.27 2.32
CA GLU A 3 10.72 9.62 1.76
C GLU A 3 9.43 9.94 1.01
N VAL A 4 8.77 11.03 1.42
CA VAL A 4 7.52 11.52 0.84
C VAL A 4 7.78 12.89 0.24
N ARG A 5 7.48 13.02 -1.05
CA ARG A 5 7.61 14.27 -1.81
C ARG A 5 6.27 14.97 -1.95
N ASN A 6 6.32 16.28 -1.77
CA ASN A 6 5.23 17.16 -2.11
C ASN A 6 5.31 17.65 -3.55
N SER A 7 4.17 17.72 -4.22
CA SER A 7 4.07 17.96 -5.66
C SER A 7 3.83 19.44 -6.01
N GLU A 8 2.84 20.09 -5.42
CA GLU A 8 2.29 21.34 -5.96
C GLU A 8 2.15 22.50 -4.96
N GLN A 9 1.55 22.25 -3.79
CA GLN A 9 1.17 23.30 -2.85
C GLN A 9 1.80 23.08 -1.47
N THR A 10 2.01 24.15 -0.71
CA THR A 10 2.46 24.04 0.69
C THR A 10 1.42 23.27 1.51
N ARG A 11 1.87 22.30 2.30
CA ARG A 11 1.01 21.41 3.10
C ARG A 11 1.42 21.41 4.56
N GLU A 12 0.46 21.45 5.46
CA GLU A 12 0.70 21.33 6.92
C GLU A 12 0.59 19.87 7.34
N ILE A 13 1.65 19.32 7.90
CA ILE A 13 1.71 17.92 8.34
C ILE A 13 1.87 17.87 9.85
N SER A 14 1.02 17.06 10.49
CA SER A 14 1.06 16.78 11.93
C SER A 14 1.20 15.28 12.15
N ILE A 15 2.08 14.89 13.07
CA ILE A 15 2.34 13.51 13.47
C ILE A 15 1.74 13.31 14.86
N TYR A 16 0.92 12.30 15.00
CA TYR A 16 0.26 11.92 16.24
C TYR A 16 0.73 10.55 16.70
N ASN A 17 0.82 10.34 18.01
CA ASN A 17 1.02 9.02 18.57
C ASN A 17 -0.31 8.25 18.72
N SER A 18 -0.23 7.00 19.14
CA SER A 18 -1.39 6.12 19.40
C SER A 18 -2.38 6.66 20.45
N TYR A 19 -2.00 7.64 21.28
CA TYR A 19 -2.87 8.29 22.25
C TYR A 19 -3.55 9.56 21.71
N GLY A 20 -3.33 9.91 20.44
CA GLY A 20 -3.90 11.12 19.83
C GLY A 20 -3.18 12.42 20.25
N ILE A 21 -1.96 12.31 20.80
CA ILE A 21 -1.13 13.48 21.12
C ILE A 21 -0.30 13.85 19.90
N CYS A 22 -0.36 15.11 19.48
CA CYS A 22 0.53 15.63 18.43
C CYS A 22 1.97 15.67 18.95
N VAL A 23 2.85 14.87 18.35
CA VAL A 23 4.27 14.81 18.72
C VAL A 23 5.12 15.78 17.91
N LYS A 24 4.67 16.15 16.70
CA LYS A 24 5.39 17.07 15.81
C LYS A 24 4.45 17.63 14.74
N SER A 25 4.56 18.91 14.44
CA SER A 25 3.94 19.53 13.26
C SER A 25 4.98 20.31 12.48
N PHE A 26 4.83 20.34 11.16
CA PHE A 26 5.71 21.08 10.26
C PHE A 26 5.03 21.34 8.92
N THR A 27 5.57 22.30 8.20
CA THR A 27 5.13 22.64 6.85
C THR A 27 6.02 21.93 5.83
N LEU A 28 5.39 21.32 4.82
CA LEU A 28 6.06 20.70 3.69
C LEU A 28 5.89 21.60 2.47
N GLU A 29 6.97 22.20 2.00
CA GLU A 29 6.94 23.12 0.86
C GLU A 29 6.79 22.36 -0.47
N PRO A 30 6.33 23.01 -1.55
CA PRO A 30 6.26 22.39 -2.88
C PRO A 30 7.62 21.83 -3.32
N SER A 31 7.61 20.66 -3.96
CA SER A 31 8.82 19.93 -4.37
C SER A 31 9.77 19.50 -3.24
N GLN A 32 9.42 19.74 -1.98
CA GLN A 32 10.20 19.25 -0.84
C GLN A 32 9.92 17.76 -0.60
N SER A 33 10.98 17.03 -0.33
CA SER A 33 10.93 15.64 0.13
C SER A 33 11.36 15.56 1.58
N THR A 34 10.70 14.70 2.36
CA THR A 34 11.02 14.50 3.77
C THR A 34 10.80 13.06 4.21
N LEU A 35 11.56 12.63 5.21
CA LEU A 35 11.38 11.32 5.83
C LEU A 35 10.18 11.36 6.77
N MET A 36 9.20 10.51 6.47
CA MET A 36 8.01 10.33 7.26
C MET A 36 8.01 8.99 8.01
N PRO A 37 7.40 8.92 9.21
CA PRO A 37 7.19 7.65 9.89
C PRO A 37 6.24 6.76 9.09
N LEU A 38 6.40 5.45 9.23
CA LEU A 38 5.49 4.47 8.63
C LEU A 38 4.20 4.39 9.47
N SER A 39 3.08 4.12 8.82
CA SER A 39 1.78 3.90 9.48
C SER A 39 1.73 2.52 10.13
N THR A 40 2.38 2.38 11.29
CA THR A 40 2.41 1.13 12.08
C THR A 40 1.36 1.08 13.19
N GLY A 41 0.54 2.14 13.34
CA GLY A 41 -0.40 2.32 14.46
C GLY A 41 0.21 2.99 15.69
N GLU A 42 1.54 3.05 15.80
CA GLU A 42 2.22 3.79 16.87
C GLU A 42 2.30 5.29 16.57
N LEU A 43 2.51 5.62 15.29
CA LEU A 43 2.54 6.97 14.76
C LEU A 43 1.64 7.06 13.53
N MET A 44 0.89 8.15 13.44
CA MET A 44 0.03 8.47 12.31
C MET A 44 0.28 9.90 11.85
N CYS A 45 0.40 10.07 10.53
CA CYS A 45 0.55 11.38 9.91
C CYS A 45 -0.81 11.89 9.43
N PHE A 46 -1.04 13.18 9.61
CA PHE A 46 -2.24 13.88 9.15
C PHE A 46 -1.84 15.14 8.40
N GLU A 47 -2.50 15.41 7.29
CA GLU A 47 -2.48 16.69 6.60
C GLU A 47 -3.60 17.58 7.15
N SER A 48 -3.24 18.82 7.50
CA SER A 48 -4.13 19.85 8.04
C SER A 48 -5.01 19.36 9.21
N CYS A 49 -4.51 18.38 9.98
CA CYS A 49 -5.22 17.71 11.08
C CYS A 49 -6.52 16.97 10.70
N ASP A 50 -6.89 16.92 9.42
CA ASP A 50 -8.16 16.37 8.95
C ASP A 50 -7.98 15.12 8.09
N ARG A 51 -6.88 15.03 7.34
CA ARG A 51 -6.69 13.97 6.34
C ARG A 51 -5.54 13.05 6.70
N ALA A 52 -5.87 11.79 6.99
CA ALA A 52 -4.86 10.77 7.30
C ALA A 52 -3.94 10.50 6.10
N LEU A 53 -2.66 10.30 6.41
CA LEU A 53 -1.62 9.86 5.47
C LEU A 53 -1.17 8.45 5.87
N TYR A 54 -1.40 7.50 4.98
CA TYR A 54 -1.02 6.11 5.08
C TYR A 54 0.32 5.88 4.38
N ILE A 55 1.38 5.87 5.18
CA ILE A 55 2.75 5.82 4.70
C ILE A 55 3.27 4.40 4.88
N TYR A 56 3.43 3.71 3.76
CA TYR A 56 3.88 2.32 3.71
C TYR A 56 5.37 2.22 3.44
N GLY A 57 5.93 1.03 3.70
CA GLY A 57 7.28 0.70 3.27
C GLY A 57 7.41 0.68 1.74
N GLY A 58 8.64 0.57 1.26
CA GLY A 58 8.93 0.45 -0.17
C GLY A 58 10.25 1.10 -0.57
N GLU A 59 10.57 1.04 -1.85
CA GLU A 59 11.80 1.58 -2.46
C GLU A 59 11.62 2.96 -3.12
N GLY A 60 12.60 3.85 -2.94
CA GLY A 60 12.62 5.19 -3.57
C GLY A 60 11.84 6.27 -2.81
N GLU A 61 11.25 7.20 -3.56
CA GLU A 61 10.44 8.32 -3.08
C GLU A 61 8.99 8.12 -3.52
N ILE A 62 8.02 8.61 -2.74
CA ILE A 62 6.60 8.57 -3.10
C ILE A 62 5.96 9.95 -3.03
N GLY A 63 5.04 10.25 -3.95
CA GLY A 63 4.22 11.46 -3.88
C GLY A 63 3.22 11.39 -2.72
N ILE A 64 3.02 12.50 -2.03
CA ILE A 64 2.09 12.61 -0.90
C ILE A 64 0.65 12.21 -1.26
N GLU A 65 0.25 12.38 -2.52
CA GLU A 65 -1.06 12.02 -3.03
C GLU A 65 -1.33 10.52 -2.98
N SER A 66 -0.28 9.71 -3.18
CA SER A 66 -0.38 8.26 -3.06
C SER A 66 -0.55 7.81 -1.60
N CYS A 67 -0.18 8.65 -0.64
CA CYS A 67 -0.33 8.36 0.79
C CYS A 67 -1.76 8.58 1.30
N TYR A 68 -2.69 9.12 0.52
CA TYR A 68 -4.07 9.30 0.98
C TYR A 68 -4.91 8.04 0.99
N ARG A 69 -4.45 6.99 0.30
CA ARG A 69 -5.18 5.75 0.18
C ARG A 69 -4.72 4.76 1.24
N GLU A 70 -5.67 4.26 2.00
CA GLU A 70 -5.47 3.10 2.84
C GLU A 70 -5.48 1.83 1.97
N TRP A 71 -4.45 1.00 2.11
CA TRP A 71 -4.33 -0.29 1.45
C TRP A 71 -4.42 -1.38 2.52
N ASP A 72 -5.55 -2.08 2.54
CA ASP A 72 -5.81 -3.16 3.50
C ASP A 72 -6.02 -4.47 2.76
N PHE A 73 -5.11 -5.41 2.98
CA PHE A 73 -5.12 -6.76 2.40
C PHE A 73 -5.39 -7.86 3.43
N GLU A 74 -5.86 -7.52 4.62
CA GLU A 74 -6.27 -8.49 5.63
C GLU A 74 -7.48 -9.30 5.14
N GLY A 75 -7.44 -10.62 5.35
CA GLY A 75 -8.51 -11.54 4.96
C GLY A 75 -8.55 -11.90 3.47
N ILE A 76 -7.60 -11.44 2.65
CA ILE A 76 -7.41 -11.98 1.29
C ILE A 76 -6.86 -13.40 1.39
N GLU A 77 -7.47 -14.31 0.62
CA GLU A 77 -7.03 -15.70 0.44
C GLU A 77 -6.25 -15.84 -0.88
N ALA A 78 -5.01 -16.33 -0.83
CA ALA A 78 -4.15 -16.42 -2.02
C ALA A 78 -4.73 -17.31 -3.14
N GLY A 79 -5.43 -18.40 -2.80
CA GLY A 79 -6.04 -19.28 -3.81
C GLY A 79 -7.11 -18.56 -4.65
N ARG A 80 -7.99 -17.80 -3.99
CA ARG A 80 -9.00 -16.98 -4.68
C ARG A 80 -8.39 -15.80 -5.42
N LEU A 81 -7.33 -15.23 -4.86
CA LEU A 81 -6.58 -14.17 -5.52
C LEU A 81 -5.96 -14.68 -6.82
N ASP A 82 -5.35 -15.86 -6.83
CA ASP A 82 -4.81 -16.51 -8.02
C ASP A 82 -5.90 -16.77 -9.07
N GLU A 83 -7.05 -17.33 -8.68
CA GLU A 83 -8.20 -17.52 -9.57
C GLU A 83 -8.72 -16.20 -10.17
N PHE A 84 -8.79 -15.15 -9.36
CA PHE A 84 -9.22 -13.82 -9.81
C PHE A 84 -8.22 -13.20 -10.79
N LEU A 85 -6.92 -13.27 -10.49
CA LEU A 85 -5.88 -12.72 -11.36
C LEU A 85 -5.82 -13.46 -12.71
N GLN A 86 -6.09 -14.77 -12.74
CA GLN A 86 -6.13 -15.56 -13.96
C GLN A 86 -7.41 -15.34 -14.79
N SER A 87 -8.57 -15.30 -14.12
CA SER A 87 -9.86 -15.20 -14.80
C SER A 87 -10.27 -13.77 -15.16
N GLY A 88 -9.77 -12.77 -14.43
CA GLY A 88 -10.21 -11.38 -14.50
C GLY A 88 -11.63 -11.14 -14.00
N ARG A 89 -12.29 -12.16 -13.42
CA ARG A 89 -13.72 -12.13 -13.07
C ARG A 89 -13.95 -11.66 -11.64
N ALA A 90 -14.08 -10.34 -11.48
CA ALA A 90 -14.38 -9.73 -10.19
C ALA A 90 -15.77 -10.11 -9.62
N ASP A 91 -16.69 -10.56 -10.47
CA ASP A 91 -18.03 -11.00 -10.08
C ASP A 91 -18.03 -12.27 -9.23
N LEU A 92 -16.99 -13.10 -9.37
CA LEU A 92 -16.80 -14.33 -8.58
C LEU A 92 -16.27 -14.06 -7.17
N LEU A 93 -15.80 -12.84 -6.89
CA LEU A 93 -15.26 -12.46 -5.59
C LEU A 93 -16.38 -12.19 -4.56
N PRO A 94 -16.16 -12.53 -3.28
CA PRO A 94 -17.11 -12.18 -2.22
C PRO A 94 -17.33 -10.67 -2.14
N SER A 95 -18.59 -10.22 -2.13
CA SER A 95 -18.93 -8.79 -2.19
C SER A 95 -18.27 -7.96 -1.09
N LYS A 96 -18.12 -8.52 0.12
CA LYS A 96 -17.52 -7.84 1.28
C LYS A 96 -16.02 -7.57 1.13
N SER A 97 -15.30 -8.42 0.38
CA SER A 97 -13.85 -8.33 0.23
C SER A 97 -13.43 -7.93 -1.17
N ARG A 98 -14.34 -7.88 -2.14
CA ARG A 98 -14.06 -7.63 -3.57
C ARG A 98 -13.13 -6.43 -3.78
N GLN A 99 -13.35 -5.34 -3.06
CA GLN A 99 -12.51 -4.15 -3.17
C GLN A 99 -11.04 -4.45 -2.82
N LYS A 100 -10.78 -5.24 -1.78
CA LYS A 100 -9.40 -5.60 -1.39
C LYS A 100 -8.64 -6.36 -2.48
N TYR A 101 -9.31 -7.23 -3.22
CA TYR A 101 -8.70 -7.96 -4.35
C TYR A 101 -8.44 -7.03 -5.55
N LEU A 102 -9.38 -6.11 -5.83
CA LEU A 102 -9.18 -5.08 -6.85
C LEU A 102 -8.01 -4.16 -6.47
N ASP A 103 -7.95 -3.77 -5.20
CA ASP A 103 -6.89 -2.95 -4.64
C ASP A 103 -5.54 -3.64 -4.75
N PHE A 104 -5.46 -4.94 -4.45
CA PHE A 104 -4.24 -5.72 -4.60
C PHE A 104 -3.76 -5.70 -6.06
N LYS A 105 -4.67 -5.91 -7.02
CA LYS A 105 -4.36 -5.83 -8.45
C LYS A 105 -3.86 -4.43 -8.82
N THR A 106 -4.55 -3.37 -8.41
CA THR A 106 -4.14 -1.98 -8.70
C THR A 106 -2.76 -1.66 -8.13
N LEU A 107 -2.49 -2.03 -6.87
CA LEU A 107 -1.20 -1.78 -6.25
C LEU A 107 -0.07 -2.59 -6.91
N SER A 108 -0.39 -3.80 -7.35
CA SER A 108 0.54 -4.63 -8.13
C SER A 108 0.89 -3.98 -9.46
N GLU A 109 -0.10 -3.46 -10.19
CA GLU A 109 0.11 -2.70 -11.43
C GLU A 109 0.98 -1.45 -11.19
N ILE A 110 0.74 -0.73 -10.09
CA ILE A 110 1.55 0.44 -9.68
C ILE A 110 3.03 0.04 -9.47
N ASN A 111 3.30 -0.98 -8.67
CA ASN A 111 4.67 -1.44 -8.41
C ASN A 111 5.35 -1.98 -9.68
N LEU A 112 4.61 -2.73 -10.52
CA LEU A 112 5.11 -3.25 -11.78
C LEU A 112 5.46 -2.13 -12.78
N GLN A 113 4.61 -1.11 -12.90
CA GLN A 113 4.88 0.06 -13.74
C GLN A 113 6.10 0.85 -13.25
N ALA A 114 6.29 0.93 -11.93
CA ALA A 114 7.47 1.55 -11.34
C ALA A 114 8.74 0.70 -11.48
N GLY A 115 8.60 -0.59 -11.84
CA GLY A 115 9.70 -1.55 -11.95
C GLY A 115 10.31 -1.94 -10.60
N ARG A 116 9.66 -1.60 -9.48
CA ARG A 116 10.14 -1.83 -8.10
C ARG A 116 8.99 -1.73 -7.11
N ASP A 117 9.20 -2.25 -5.90
CA ASP A 117 8.20 -2.22 -4.82
C ASP A 117 8.13 -0.85 -4.13
N ILE A 118 7.54 0.14 -4.81
CA ILE A 118 7.39 1.50 -4.28
C ILE A 118 6.39 1.61 -3.13
N LEU A 119 5.45 0.66 -3.04
CA LEU A 119 4.44 0.55 -1.99
C LEU A 119 4.37 -0.90 -1.48
N THR A 120 4.64 -1.09 -0.20
CA THR A 120 4.54 -2.40 0.48
C THR A 120 3.67 -2.31 1.73
N PRO A 121 2.34 -2.19 1.57
CA PRO A 121 1.43 -2.24 2.71
C PRO A 121 1.43 -3.63 3.36
N PRO A 122 0.92 -3.77 4.60
CA PRO A 122 0.87 -5.03 5.31
C PRO A 122 0.27 -6.17 4.47
N ARG A 123 0.83 -7.38 4.63
CA ARG A 123 0.50 -8.62 3.90
C ARG A 123 0.75 -8.62 2.38
N TYR A 124 1.06 -7.49 1.74
CA TYR A 124 1.25 -7.45 0.28
C TYR A 124 2.34 -8.42 -0.20
N LEU A 125 3.53 -8.35 0.38
CA LEU A 125 4.66 -9.22 0.01
C LEU A 125 4.43 -10.69 0.40
N GLU A 126 3.70 -10.94 1.49
CA GLU A 126 3.31 -12.27 1.93
C GLU A 126 2.40 -12.94 0.89
N LEU A 127 1.35 -12.23 0.45
CA LEU A 127 0.44 -12.71 -0.59
C LEU A 127 1.18 -12.97 -1.91
N TRP A 128 2.12 -12.12 -2.30
CA TRP A 128 2.97 -12.37 -3.46
C TRP A 128 3.77 -13.67 -3.35
N ARG A 129 4.35 -13.95 -2.17
CA ARG A 129 5.08 -15.20 -1.94
C ARG A 129 4.15 -16.41 -2.05
N GLU A 130 2.96 -16.34 -1.45
CA GLU A 130 1.97 -17.41 -1.52
C GLU A 130 1.52 -17.68 -2.97
N LEU A 131 1.27 -16.63 -3.76
CA LEU A 131 0.93 -16.76 -5.18
C LEU A 131 2.05 -17.45 -5.98
N LEU A 132 3.30 -17.07 -5.75
CA LEU A 132 4.46 -17.70 -6.42
C LEU A 132 4.59 -19.18 -6.04
N GLU A 133 4.35 -19.53 -4.78
CA GLU A 133 4.35 -20.93 -4.32
C GLU A 133 3.24 -21.74 -4.99
N LEU A 134 2.04 -21.18 -5.15
CA LEU A 134 0.92 -21.81 -5.87
C LEU A 134 1.25 -22.03 -7.35
N GLY A 135 1.80 -21.02 -8.02
CA GLY A 135 2.25 -21.13 -9.41
C GLY A 135 3.35 -22.18 -9.59
N GLY A 136 4.35 -22.20 -8.70
CA GLY A 136 5.42 -23.19 -8.72
C GLY A 136 4.93 -24.63 -8.52
N ARG A 137 3.88 -24.85 -7.71
CA ARG A 137 3.23 -26.16 -7.57
C ARG A 137 2.49 -26.57 -8.86
N LYS A 138 1.77 -25.65 -9.50
CA LYS A 138 1.10 -25.90 -10.79
C LYS A 138 2.10 -26.31 -11.88
N CYS A 139 3.25 -25.63 -11.99
CA CYS A 139 4.29 -25.98 -12.97
C CYS A 139 4.94 -27.36 -12.71
N LYS A 140 5.11 -27.76 -11.44
CA LYS A 140 5.64 -29.09 -11.10
C LYS A 140 4.72 -30.25 -11.50
N LEU A 141 3.42 -30.01 -11.59
CA LEU A 141 2.42 -31.00 -12.04
C LEU A 141 2.42 -31.18 -13.57
N ILE A 142 3.07 -30.30 -14.34
CA ILE A 142 3.12 -30.33 -15.81
C ILE A 142 4.36 -31.11 -16.32
N LYS A 143 5.08 -31.83 -15.47
CA LYS A 143 6.08 -32.80 -15.94
C LYS A 143 5.38 -34.08 -16.40
N LEU A 144 4.98 -34.09 -17.67
CA LEU A 144 4.73 -35.29 -18.49
C LEU A 144 5.93 -35.52 -19.42
#